data_AF-A0A1J8QFI7-F1
#
_entry.id   AF-A0A1J8QFI7-F1
#
_cell.length_a   1.000
_cell.length_b   1.000
_cell.length_c   1.000
_cell.angle_alpha   90.00
_cell.angle_beta   90.00
_cell.angle_gamma   90.00
#
_symmetry.space_group_name_H-M   'P 1'
#
loop_
_entity.id
_entity.type
_entity.pdbx_description
1 polymer ?
#
loop_
_entity_poly.entity_id
_entity_poly.type
_entity_poly.pdbx_seq_one_letter_code
_entity_poly.pdbx_strand_id
1 'polypeptide(L)'
;MSSDPSINPRPVKVDQLLWSTRFRTHAGIADRTFTRLGAAIFLVGDAAHIHSPAGGQGMNLAIRDAIFLGEAITKHIKASAENRDVDDTILEEFAEARHAR
;
A
#
# COMPACT_ATOMS: atom_id res chain seq x y z
N MET A 1 -15.04 26.69 -9.97
CA MET A 1 -15.05 26.91 -11.42
C MET A 1 -16.47 26.64 -11.91
N SER A 2 -17.21 27.70 -12.23
CA SER A 2 -18.58 27.58 -12.76
C SER A 2 -18.54 27.35 -14.27
N SER A 3 -19.45 26.53 -14.79
CA SER A 3 -19.69 26.40 -16.23
C SER A 3 -20.53 27.55 -16.80
N ASP A 4 -21.09 28.39 -15.92
CA ASP A 4 -21.89 29.56 -16.31
C ASP A 4 -20.99 30.67 -16.90
N PRO A 5 -21.16 31.01 -18.18
CA PRO A 5 -20.34 32.02 -18.85
C PRO A 5 -20.62 33.45 -18.38
N SER A 6 -21.73 33.72 -17.66
CA SER A 6 -22.02 35.04 -17.08
C SER A 6 -21.13 35.40 -15.88
N ILE A 7 -20.59 34.38 -15.20
CA ILE A 7 -19.74 34.50 -14.02
C ILE A 7 -18.34 33.90 -14.23
N ASN A 8 -18.12 33.14 -15.30
CA ASN A 8 -16.82 32.64 -15.71
C ASN A 8 -16.46 33.13 -17.13
N PRO A 9 -15.61 34.17 -17.27
CA PRO A 9 -15.22 34.71 -18.58
C PRO A 9 -14.37 33.74 -19.42
N ARG A 10 -13.97 32.58 -18.86
CA ARG A 10 -13.32 31.47 -19.58
C ARG A 10 -14.00 30.15 -19.22
N PRO A 11 -15.20 29.87 -19.76
CA PRO A 11 -15.94 28.65 -19.43
C PRO A 11 -15.16 27.41 -19.90
N VAL A 12 -15.08 26.40 -19.05
CA VAL A 12 -14.51 25.09 -19.41
C VAL A 12 -15.66 24.16 -19.79
N LYS A 13 -15.63 23.58 -21.00
CA LYS A 13 -16.54 22.54 -21.45
C LYS A 13 -15.84 21.19 -21.38
N VAL A 14 -16.39 20.26 -20.60
CA VAL A 14 -15.98 18.85 -20.64
C VAL A 14 -16.62 18.23 -21.87
N ASP A 15 -15.81 17.83 -22.86
CA ASP A 15 -16.28 17.21 -24.10
C ASP A 15 -16.58 15.71 -23.90
N GLN A 16 -15.69 15.02 -23.17
CA GLN A 16 -15.83 13.61 -22.83
C GLN A 16 -15.30 13.35 -21.41
N LEU A 17 -16.02 12.53 -20.64
CA LEU A 17 -15.58 12.03 -19.33
C LEU A 17 -15.21 10.54 -19.45
N LEU A 18 -13.91 10.24 -19.44
CA LEU A 18 -13.44 8.85 -19.51
C LEU A 18 -13.60 8.12 -18.18
N TRP A 19 -13.28 8.80 -17.07
CA TRP A 19 -13.41 8.27 -15.72
C TRP A 19 -13.54 9.39 -14.69
N SER A 20 -14.33 9.16 -13.64
CA SER A 20 -14.45 10.04 -12.49
C SER A 20 -14.65 9.20 -11.23
N THR A 21 -14.07 9.65 -10.12
CA THR A 21 -14.35 9.12 -8.79
C THR A 21 -14.39 10.23 -7.77
N ARG A 22 -14.93 9.93 -6.59
CA ARG A 22 -14.86 10.79 -5.40
C ARG A 22 -13.99 10.09 -4.37
N PHE A 23 -12.94 10.78 -3.92
CA PHE A 23 -12.10 10.31 -2.83
C PHE A 23 -12.40 11.11 -1.57
N ARG A 24 -12.43 10.43 -0.41
CA ARG A 24 -12.44 11.09 0.89
C ARG A 24 -11.06 10.96 1.50
N THR A 25 -10.49 12.06 1.95
CA THR A 25 -9.16 12.06 2.56
C THR A 25 -9.20 11.28 3.88
N HIS A 26 -8.56 10.11 3.86
CA HIS A 26 -8.28 9.30 5.03
C HIS A 26 -6.78 9.02 5.07
N ALA A 27 -6.24 8.91 6.28
CA ALA A 27 -4.89 8.43 6.53
C ALA A 27 -4.94 7.45 7.70
N GLY A 28 -4.19 6.37 7.60
CA GLY A 28 -4.16 5.34 8.63
C GLY A 28 -3.03 4.36 8.37
N ILE A 29 -2.53 3.76 9.43
CA ILE A 29 -1.50 2.71 9.41
C ILE A 29 -1.99 1.62 10.36
N ALA A 30 -1.86 0.35 9.94
CA ALA A 30 -2.18 -0.79 10.78
C ALA A 30 -1.11 -0.98 11.85
N ASP A 31 -1.52 -1.14 13.12
CA ASP A 31 -0.60 -1.37 14.24
C ASP A 31 0.28 -2.62 14.06
N ARG A 32 -0.21 -3.60 13.28
CA ARG A 32 0.50 -4.85 12.99
C ARG A 32 0.29 -5.25 11.54
N THR A 33 1.38 -5.56 10.85
CA THR A 33 1.37 -5.91 9.41
C THR A 33 1.69 -7.37 9.14
N PHE A 34 2.14 -8.14 10.15
CA PHE A 34 2.43 -9.57 10.04
C PHE A 34 1.86 -10.35 11.22
N THR A 35 1.28 -11.52 10.95
CA THR A 35 0.88 -12.49 11.97
C THR A 35 0.92 -13.91 11.42
N ARG A 36 0.92 -14.91 12.31
CA ARG A 36 0.72 -16.32 11.95
C ARG A 36 -0.61 -16.84 12.46
N LEU A 37 -1.43 -17.33 11.54
CA LEU A 37 -2.72 -18.00 11.84
C LEU A 37 -2.83 -19.24 10.96
N GLY A 38 -2.13 -20.31 11.35
CA GLY A 38 -1.94 -21.51 10.52
C GLY A 38 -0.98 -21.29 9.32
N ALA A 39 -1.00 -20.10 8.73
CA ALA A 39 -0.06 -19.63 7.71
C ALA A 39 0.47 -18.23 8.06
N ALA A 40 1.57 -17.84 7.42
CA ALA A 40 2.10 -16.48 7.45
C ALA A 40 1.14 -15.53 6.70
N ILE A 41 0.69 -14.48 7.35
CA ILE A 41 -0.26 -13.49 6.81
C ILE A 41 0.37 -12.10 6.90
N PHE A 42 0.38 -11.39 5.76
CA PHE A 42 0.89 -10.03 5.66
C PHE A 42 -0.18 -9.05 5.16
N LEU A 43 -0.17 -7.84 5.70
CA LEU A 43 -0.86 -6.68 5.16
C LEU A 43 0.14 -5.83 4.36
N VAL A 44 -0.24 -5.43 3.15
CA VAL A 44 0.58 -4.58 2.26
C VAL A 44 -0.31 -3.57 1.53
N GLY A 45 0.27 -2.44 1.10
CA GLY A 45 -0.47 -1.39 0.41
C GLY A 45 -1.66 -0.87 1.24
N ASP A 46 -2.79 -0.62 0.57
CA ASP A 46 -4.01 -0.08 1.20
C ASP A 46 -4.56 -0.93 2.36
N ALA A 47 -4.18 -2.21 2.46
CA ALA A 47 -4.54 -3.07 3.59
C ALA A 47 -3.72 -2.76 4.86
N ALA A 48 -2.51 -2.20 4.71
CA ALA A 48 -1.60 -1.85 5.80
C ALA A 48 -1.54 -0.34 6.05
N HIS A 49 -1.67 0.49 5.01
CA HIS A 49 -1.58 1.94 5.12
C HIS A 49 -2.42 2.62 4.05
N ILE A 50 -3.07 3.70 4.43
CA ILE A 50 -3.84 4.56 3.52
C ILE A 50 -3.24 5.95 3.59
N HIS A 51 -3.02 6.54 2.43
CA HIS A 51 -2.47 7.88 2.29
C HIS A 51 -3.45 8.81 1.57
N SER A 52 -3.25 10.11 1.77
CA SER A 52 -3.87 11.11 0.90
C SER A 52 -3.44 10.87 -0.56
N PRO A 53 -4.35 11.01 -1.55
CA PRO A 53 -4.01 10.95 -2.96
C PRO A 53 -3.16 12.15 -3.38
N ALA A 54 -3.13 13.22 -2.57
CA ALA A 54 -2.21 14.33 -2.76
C ALA A 54 -0.77 13.80 -2.69
N GLY A 55 -0.09 13.76 -3.83
CA GLY A 55 1.28 13.25 -3.97
C GLY A 55 1.40 11.88 -4.65
N GLY A 56 0.29 11.21 -4.98
CA GLY A 56 0.31 10.00 -5.83
C GLY A 56 1.12 8.81 -5.27
N GLN A 57 1.20 8.69 -3.94
CA GLN A 57 2.09 7.73 -3.28
C GLN A 57 1.50 6.31 -3.13
N GLY A 58 0.17 6.17 -2.98
CA GLY A 58 -0.46 4.90 -2.56
C GLY A 58 0.00 3.69 -3.37
N MET A 59 -0.20 3.70 -4.68
CA MET A 59 0.21 2.59 -5.56
C MET A 59 1.72 2.33 -5.54
N ASN A 60 2.53 3.39 -5.53
CA ASN A 60 3.99 3.26 -5.55
C ASN A 60 4.53 2.62 -4.27
N LEU A 61 3.96 2.97 -3.12
CA LEU A 61 4.30 2.36 -1.84
C LEU A 61 3.81 0.92 -1.76
N ALA A 62 2.60 0.63 -2.22
CA ALA A 62 2.06 -0.74 -2.27
C ALA A 62 2.94 -1.68 -3.11
N ILE A 63 3.44 -1.22 -4.27
CA ILE A 63 4.35 -2.00 -5.11
C ILE A 63 5.68 -2.26 -4.38
N ARG A 64 6.23 -1.25 -3.70
CA ARG A 64 7.46 -1.41 -2.92
C ARG A 64 7.29 -2.42 -1.79
N ASP A 65 6.14 -2.42 -1.11
CA ASP A 65 5.83 -3.42 -0.08
C ASP A 65 5.91 -4.83 -0.64
N ALA A 66 5.27 -5.07 -1.79
CA ALA A 66 5.25 -6.38 -2.42
C ALA A 66 6.65 -6.84 -2.84
N ILE A 67 7.47 -5.94 -3.40
CA ILE A 67 8.85 -6.26 -3.81
C ILE A 67 9.69 -6.68 -2.61
N PHE A 68 9.71 -5.87 -1.54
CA PHE A 68 10.55 -6.18 -0.38
C PHE A 68 10.01 -7.37 0.42
N LEU A 69 8.69 -7.57 0.49
CA LEU A 69 8.10 -8.76 1.07
C LEU A 69 8.53 -10.02 0.31
N GLY A 70 8.58 -9.96 -1.02
CA GLY A 70 9.05 -11.08 -1.85
C GLY A 70 10.50 -11.50 -1.52
N GLU A 71 11.38 -10.53 -1.25
CA GLU A 71 12.75 -10.82 -0.79
C GLU A 71 12.76 -11.49 0.58
N ALA A 72 11.96 -11.00 1.54
CA ALA A 72 11.86 -11.60 2.88
C ALA A 72 11.33 -13.03 2.84
N ILE A 73 10.26 -13.27 2.07
CA ILE A 73 9.70 -14.61 1.85
C ILE A 73 10.75 -15.54 1.23
N THR A 74 11.49 -15.06 0.23
CA THR A 74 12.53 -15.85 -0.43
C THR A 74 13.63 -16.25 0.55
N LYS A 75 14.08 -15.31 1.40
CA LYS A 75 15.07 -15.60 2.46
C LYS A 75 14.56 -16.63 3.45
N HIS A 76 13.32 -16.47 3.92
CA HIS A 76 12.70 -17.41 4.85
C HIS A 76 12.57 -18.81 4.24
N ILE A 77 12.08 -18.94 3.00
CA ILE A 77 11.98 -20.24 2.31
C ILE A 77 13.34 -20.93 2.18
N LYS A 78 14.39 -20.18 1.83
CA LYS A 78 15.75 -20.73 1.74
C LYS A 78 16.27 -21.21 3.09
N ALA A 79 16.07 -20.41 4.14
CA ALA A 79 16.43 -20.80 5.51
C ALA A 79 15.67 -22.07 5.94
N SER A 80 14.37 -22.16 5.66
CA SER A 80 13.56 -23.35 5.97
C SER A 80 13.99 -24.60 5.18
N ALA A 81 14.59 -24.44 4.00
CA ALA A 81 15.13 -25.55 3.22
C ALA A 81 16.44 -26.11 3.82
N GLU A 82 17.24 -25.25 4.45
CA GLU A 82 18.50 -25.64 5.12
C GLU A 82 18.24 -26.19 6.53
N ASN A 83 17.27 -25.62 7.25
CA ASN A 83 16.88 -26.03 8.59
C ASN A 83 15.35 -26.04 8.72
N ARG A 84 14.78 -27.22 9.01
CA ARG A 84 13.32 -27.40 9.13
C ARG A 84 12.71 -26.73 10.36
N ASP A 85 13.52 -26.37 11.36
CA ASP A 85 13.07 -25.73 12.60
C ASP A 85 13.29 -24.20 12.57
N VAL A 86 13.39 -23.60 11.39
CA VAL A 86 13.45 -22.14 11.23
C VAL A 86 12.13 -21.53 11.68
N ASP A 87 12.23 -20.55 12.57
CA ASP A 87 11.12 -19.71 13.02
C ASP A 87 10.87 -18.53 12.07
N ASP A 88 9.87 -17.70 12.40
CA ASP A 88 9.45 -16.57 11.57
C ASP A 88 10.30 -15.31 11.79
N THR A 89 11.44 -15.36 12.48
CA THR A 89 12.22 -14.15 12.83
C THR A 89 12.51 -13.26 11.61
N ILE A 90 12.87 -13.86 10.46
CA ILE A 90 13.12 -13.13 9.19
C ILE A 90 11.90 -12.33 8.73
N LEU A 91 10.70 -12.90 8.91
CA LEU A 91 9.43 -12.30 8.53
C LEU A 91 8.99 -11.22 9.53
N GLU A 92 9.23 -11.44 10.82
CA GLU A 92 8.96 -10.48 11.89
C GLU A 92 9.84 -9.23 11.76
N GLU A 93 11.15 -9.42 11.58
CA GLU A 93 12.10 -8.31 11.35
C GLU A 93 11.73 -7.49 10.12
N PHE A 94 11.30 -8.15 9.03
CA PHE A 94 10.82 -7.44 7.84
C PHE A 94 9.59 -6.58 8.15
N ALA A 95 8.61 -7.14 8.85
CA ALA A 95 7.37 -6.44 9.18
C ALA A 95 7.62 -5.23 10.10
N GLU A 96 8.48 -5.38 11.11
CA GLU A 96 8.89 -4.29 12.00
C GLU A 96 9.65 -3.19 11.26
N ALA A 97 10.65 -3.56 10.46
CA ALA A 97 11.43 -2.61 9.68
C ALA A 97 10.56 -1.83 8.67
N ARG A 98 9.50 -2.46 8.15
CA ARG A 98 8.55 -1.81 7.25
C ARG A 98 7.59 -0.87 7.99
N HIS A 99 7.13 -1.23 9.19
CA HIS A 99 6.24 -0.38 9.99
C HIS A 99 6.97 0.85 10.57
N ALA A 100 8.27 0.73 10.84
CA ALA A 100 9.09 1.83 11.37
C ALA A 100 9.47 2.93 10.34
N ARG A 101 9.10 2.77 9.06
CA ARG A 101 9.46 3.65 7.95
C ARG A 101 8.22 4.30 7.34
#